data_AF-A0A950CU78-F1
#
_entry.id   AF-A0A950CU78-F1
#
_cell.length_a   1.000
_cell.length_b   1.000
_cell.length_c   1.000
_cell.angle_alpha   90.00
_cell.angle_beta   90.00
_cell.angle_gamma   90.00
#
_symmetry.space_group_name_H-M   'P 1'
#
loop_
_entity.id
_entity.type
_entity.pdbx_description
1 polymer ?
#
loop_
_entity_poly.entity_id
_entity_poly.type
_entity_poly.pdbx_seq_one_letter_code
_entity_poly.pdbx_strand_id
1 'polypeptide(L)'
;MLELGCDRELAALLKEHQDDRRAYMLWTRALFAFRTQGDNSKSRRALAAALASNPHVPPYLLGQKPLPRELPDYIGLGDESEAMALATENIKAWQTTSGALAWLAERINAEKPAILH
;
A
#
# COMPACT_ATOMS: atom_id res chain seq x y z
N MET A 1 19.50 -6.92 -12.10
CA MET A 1 20.13 -6.53 -10.82
C MET A 1 18.99 -6.50 -9.81
N LEU A 2 18.87 -7.56 -8.99
CA LEU A 2 17.67 -7.88 -8.21
C LEU A 2 17.66 -7.13 -6.88
N GLU A 3 16.60 -6.36 -6.64
CA GLU A 3 16.25 -5.61 -5.43
C GLU A 3 15.93 -6.53 -4.22
N LEU A 4 16.81 -7.49 -3.90
CA LEU A 4 16.61 -8.50 -2.86
C LEU A 4 16.64 -7.93 -1.42
N GLY A 5 16.98 -6.65 -1.24
CA GLY A 5 17.02 -5.98 0.06
C GLY A 5 15.62 -5.63 0.61
N CYS A 6 14.72 -5.16 -0.25
CA CYS A 6 13.40 -4.67 0.16
C CYS A 6 12.42 -5.78 0.52
N ASP A 7 12.59 -6.99 -0.04
CA ASP A 7 11.67 -8.11 0.21
C ASP A 7 11.82 -8.68 1.63
N ARG A 8 13.03 -8.63 2.22
CA ARG A 8 13.26 -9.04 3.62
C ARG A 8 12.70 -8.02 4.60
N GLU A 9 12.87 -6.74 4.30
CA GLU A 9 12.33 -5.64 5.11
C GLU A 9 10.81 -5.73 5.20
N LEU A 10 10.16 -5.97 4.07
CA LEU A 10 8.71 -6.15 3.99
C LEU A 10 8.25 -7.41 4.75
N ALA A 11 9.00 -8.51 4.65
CA ALA A 11 8.70 -9.75 5.38
C ALA A 11 8.89 -9.62 6.90
N ALA A 12 9.87 -8.82 7.35
CA ALA A 12 10.09 -8.54 8.77
C ALA A 12 8.94 -7.69 9.35
N LEU A 13 8.51 -6.67 8.60
CA LEU A 13 7.36 -5.82 8.93
C LEU A 13 6.06 -6.63 9.10
N LEU A 14 5.84 -7.65 8.25
CA LEU A 14 4.69 -8.55 8.34
C LEU A 14 4.69 -9.40 9.62
N LYS A 15 5.85 -9.57 10.29
CA LYS A 15 5.98 -10.38 11.50
C LYS A 15 5.72 -9.58 12.78
N GLU A 16 5.93 -8.27 12.74
CA GLU A 16 5.92 -7.39 13.93
C GLU A 16 4.53 -6.79 14.25
N HIS A 17 3.57 -6.86 13.31
CA HIS A 17 2.28 -6.13 13.40
C HIS A 17 1.01 -6.99 13.18
N GLN A 18 1.05 -8.28 13.55
CA GLN A 18 0.01 -9.25 13.14
C GLN A 18 -1.40 -9.01 13.73
N ASP A 19 -1.54 -8.50 14.95
CA ASP A 19 -2.84 -8.46 15.63
C ASP A 19 -3.60 -7.12 15.53
N ASP A 20 -2.90 -5.97 15.47
CA ASP A 20 -3.56 -4.63 15.52
C ASP A 20 -3.71 -3.94 14.16
N ARG A 21 -3.04 -4.39 13.10
CA ARG A 21 -2.95 -3.63 11.83
C ARG A 21 -3.43 -4.43 10.62
N ARG A 22 -4.71 -4.83 10.62
CA ARG A 22 -5.30 -5.63 9.53
C ARG A 22 -5.19 -4.95 8.15
N ALA A 23 -5.48 -3.64 8.05
CA ALA A 23 -5.34 -2.94 6.77
C ALA A 23 -3.89 -2.89 6.32
N TYR A 24 -2.96 -2.56 7.22
CA TYR A 24 -1.52 -2.53 6.94
C TYR A 24 -1.03 -3.85 6.34
N MET A 25 -1.39 -4.97 6.96
CA MET A 25 -1.02 -6.30 6.52
C MET A 25 -1.59 -6.61 5.13
N LEU A 26 -2.84 -6.22 4.86
CA LEU A 26 -3.49 -6.47 3.57
C LEU A 26 -2.86 -5.64 2.44
N TRP A 27 -2.59 -4.36 2.67
CA TRP A 27 -1.92 -3.49 1.70
C TRP A 27 -0.47 -3.93 1.45
N THR A 28 0.27 -4.28 2.50
CA THR A 28 1.62 -4.84 2.39
C THR A 28 1.62 -6.14 1.57
N ARG A 29 0.67 -7.04 1.84
CA ARG A 29 0.52 -8.31 1.12
C ARG A 29 0.14 -8.11 -0.35
N ALA A 30 -0.68 -7.11 -0.66
CA ALA A 30 -1.03 -6.75 -2.03
C ALA A 30 0.21 -6.32 -2.82
N LEU A 31 1.01 -5.41 -2.24
CA LEU A 31 2.28 -4.98 -2.84
C LEU A 31 3.25 -6.14 -3.01
N PHE A 32 3.44 -6.97 -1.97
CA PHE A 32 4.33 -8.12 -2.04
C PHE A 32 3.93 -9.12 -3.14
N ALA A 33 2.62 -9.40 -3.26
CA ALA A 33 2.12 -10.30 -4.30
C ALA A 33 2.37 -9.74 -5.70
N PHE A 34 2.21 -8.43 -5.89
CA PHE A 34 2.52 -7.75 -7.14
C PHE A 34 4.02 -7.75 -7.45
N ARG A 35 4.87 -7.43 -6.47
CA ARG A 35 6.34 -7.44 -6.60
C ARG A 35 6.87 -8.80 -7.05
N THR A 36 6.38 -9.87 -6.42
CA THR A 36 6.90 -11.22 -6.63
C THR A 36 6.35 -11.91 -7.87
N GLN A 37 5.12 -11.59 -8.28
CA GLN A 37 4.40 -12.37 -9.30
C GLN A 37 3.71 -11.51 -10.36
N GLY A 38 3.89 -10.19 -10.34
CA GLY A 38 3.24 -9.24 -11.24
C GLY A 38 1.72 -9.14 -11.05
N ASP A 39 1.04 -8.59 -12.05
CA ASP A 39 -0.43 -8.53 -12.09
C ASP A 39 -1.01 -9.90 -12.45
N ASN A 40 -1.57 -10.58 -11.47
CA ASN A 40 -2.21 -11.88 -11.64
C ASN A 40 -3.38 -12.05 -10.67
N SER A 41 -4.08 -13.18 -10.75
CA SER A 41 -5.27 -13.43 -9.93
C SER A 41 -4.99 -13.40 -8.42
N LYS A 42 -3.78 -13.74 -7.95
CA LYS A 42 -3.41 -13.67 -6.53
C LYS A 42 -3.16 -12.24 -6.07
N SER A 43 -2.38 -11.46 -6.82
CA SER A 43 -2.10 -10.05 -6.48
C SER A 43 -3.38 -9.21 -6.57
N ARG A 44 -4.24 -9.44 -7.56
CA ARG A 44 -5.56 -8.79 -7.67
C ARG A 44 -6.49 -9.13 -6.51
N ARG A 45 -6.54 -10.40 -6.09
CA ARG A 45 -7.34 -10.79 -4.91
C ARG A 45 -6.82 -10.14 -3.63
N ALA A 46 -5.51 -10.06 -3.46
CA ALA A 46 -4.91 -9.38 -2.31
C ALA A 46 -5.25 -7.89 -2.32
N LEU A 47 -5.17 -7.23 -3.48
CA LEU A 47 -5.55 -5.83 -3.63
C LEU A 47 -7.04 -5.61 -3.34
N ALA A 48 -7.93 -6.46 -3.84
CA ALA A 48 -9.37 -6.36 -3.56
C ALA A 48 -9.67 -6.46 -2.05
N ALA A 49 -8.96 -7.34 -1.33
CA ALA A 49 -9.09 -7.44 0.13
C ALA A 49 -8.56 -6.19 0.84
N ALA A 50 -7.44 -5.62 0.38
CA ALA A 50 -6.89 -4.38 0.93
C ALA A 50 -7.85 -3.19 0.73
N LEU A 51 -8.43 -3.06 -0.47
CA LEU A 51 -9.42 -2.04 -0.79
C LEU A 51 -10.70 -2.19 0.05
N ALA A 52 -11.18 -3.41 0.26
CA ALA A 52 -12.34 -3.67 1.11
C ALA A 52 -12.08 -3.36 2.59
N SER A 53 -10.82 -3.46 3.03
CA SER A 53 -10.43 -3.15 4.41
C SER A 53 -10.32 -1.65 4.66
N ASN A 54 -9.75 -0.90 3.72
CA ASN A 54 -9.61 0.54 3.85
C ASN A 54 -9.58 1.21 2.46
N PRO A 55 -10.72 1.72 1.96
CA PRO A 55 -10.82 2.33 0.64
C PRO A 55 -10.21 3.74 0.58
N HIS A 56 -9.76 4.31 1.71
CA HIS A 56 -9.19 5.65 1.78
C HIS A 56 -7.69 5.69 1.44
N VAL A 57 -7.01 4.54 1.40
CA VAL A 57 -5.57 4.43 1.13
C VAL A 57 -5.15 4.84 -0.29
N PRO A 58 -5.83 4.44 -1.38
CA PRO A 58 -5.35 4.71 -2.74
C PRO A 58 -5.11 6.20 -3.04
N PRO A 59 -5.99 7.14 -2.68
CA PRO A 59 -5.74 8.57 -2.90
C PRO A 59 -4.42 9.07 -2.30
N TYR A 60 -3.98 8.55 -1.16
CA TYR A 60 -2.69 8.92 -0.56
C TYR A 60 -1.51 8.27 -1.30
N LEU A 61 -1.61 6.98 -1.64
CA LEU A 61 -0.55 6.27 -2.36
C LEU A 61 -0.35 6.84 -3.78
N LEU A 62 -1.43 7.25 -4.45
CA LEU A 62 -1.40 7.84 -5.79
C LEU A 62 -1.07 9.34 -5.78
N GLY A 63 -0.84 9.95 -4.60
CA GLY A 63 -0.52 11.36 -4.47
C GLY A 63 -1.68 12.32 -4.79
N GLN A 64 -2.92 11.81 -4.85
CA GLN A 64 -4.13 12.62 -5.04
C GLN A 64 -4.52 13.36 -3.77
N LYS A 65 -4.16 12.81 -2.61
CA LYS A 65 -4.23 13.48 -1.30
C LYS A 65 -2.83 13.64 -0.72
N PRO A 66 -2.50 14.81 -0.15
CA PRO A 66 -1.23 14.98 0.55
C PRO A 66 -1.20 14.10 1.80
N LEU A 67 -0.02 13.53 2.09
CA LEU A 67 0.21 12.90 3.38
C LEU A 67 0.19 13.96 4.49
N PRO A 68 -0.32 13.61 5.69
CA PRO A 68 -0.26 14.52 6.80
C PRO A 68 1.17 14.82 7.23
N ARG A 69 1.36 16.02 7.81
CA ARG A 69 2.62 16.37 8.48
C ARG A 69 2.76 15.67 9.84
N GLU A 70 1.65 15.44 10.51
CA GLU A 70 1.55 14.80 11.82
C GLU A 70 0.48 13.71 11.77
N LEU A 71 0.79 12.54 12.31
CA LEU A 71 -0.18 11.45 12.34
C LEU A 71 -1.30 11.76 13.34
N PRO A 72 -2.54 11.29 13.08
CA PRO A 72 -3.64 11.44 14.03
C PRO A 72 -3.31 10.79 15.38
N ASP A 73 -3.72 11.44 16.48
CA ASP A 73 -3.56 10.91 17.85
C ASP A 73 -4.31 9.59 18.08
N TYR A 74 -5.38 9.37 17.30
CA TYR A 74 -6.19 8.17 17.33
C TYR A 74 -6.32 7.60 15.92
N ILE A 75 -6.08 6.30 15.81
CA ILE A 75 -6.23 5.54 14.57
C ILE A 75 -7.46 4.65 14.69
N GLY A 76 -8.50 4.95 13.91
CA GLY A 76 -9.70 4.11 13.80
C GLY A 76 -9.54 3.03 12.73
N LEU A 77 -10.06 1.84 12.99
CA LEU A 77 -9.96 0.71 12.05
C LEU A 77 -10.79 0.96 10.79
N GLY A 78 -10.15 0.89 9.62
CA GLY A 78 -10.79 1.03 8.31
C GLY A 78 -11.11 2.47 7.89
N ASP A 79 -10.75 3.47 8.71
CA ASP A 79 -11.07 4.87 8.45
C ASP A 79 -9.91 5.63 7.77
N GLU A 80 -10.11 6.93 7.57
CA GLU A 80 -9.11 7.80 6.94
C GLU A 80 -7.85 7.98 7.79
N SER A 81 -7.95 7.93 9.12
CA SER A 81 -6.80 8.04 10.02
C SER A 81 -5.85 6.83 9.91
N GLU A 82 -6.40 5.63 9.75
CA GLU A 82 -5.61 4.42 9.44
C GLU A 82 -5.01 4.50 8.04
N ALA A 83 -5.73 5.06 7.07
CA ALA A 83 -5.20 5.24 5.72
C ALA A 83 -4.00 6.21 5.70
N MET A 84 -4.07 7.28 6.48
CA MET A 84 -2.99 8.26 6.63
C MET A 84 -1.74 7.61 7.26
N ALA A 85 -1.91 6.86 8.34
CA ALA A 85 -0.81 6.14 8.98
C ALA A 85 -0.20 5.09 8.05
N LEU A 86 -1.03 4.26 7.42
CA LEU A 86 -0.61 3.23 6.49
C LEU A 86 0.13 3.82 5.30
N ALA A 87 -0.41 4.86 4.67
CA ALA A 87 0.23 5.49 3.52
C ALA A 87 1.56 6.13 3.92
N THR A 88 1.65 6.79 5.08
CA THR A 88 2.93 7.35 5.57
C THR A 88 3.99 6.27 5.75
N GLU A 89 3.62 5.10 6.28
CA GLU A 89 4.53 3.98 6.50
C GLU A 89 4.86 3.20 5.20
N ASN A 90 3.90 3.04 4.28
CA ASN A 90 4.05 2.20 3.09
C ASN A 90 4.44 2.95 1.80
N ILE A 91 4.23 4.25 1.71
CA ILE A 91 4.32 4.98 0.42
C ILE A 91 5.67 4.78 -0.25
N LYS A 92 6.76 4.74 0.53
CA LYS A 92 8.11 4.50 -0.01
C LYS A 92 8.21 3.14 -0.70
N ALA A 93 7.67 2.08 -0.11
CA ALA A 93 7.69 0.74 -0.70
C ALA A 93 6.87 0.67 -2.00
N TRP A 94 5.75 1.38 -2.08
CA TRP A 94 4.94 1.48 -3.29
C TRP A 94 5.62 2.31 -4.38
N GLN A 95 6.27 3.42 -4.01
CA GLN A 95 7.01 4.29 -4.93
C GLN A 95 8.26 3.61 -5.50
N THR A 96 9.01 2.87 -4.69
CA THR A 96 10.20 2.16 -5.16
C THR A 96 9.86 0.89 -5.95
N THR A 97 8.64 0.37 -5.83
CA THR A 97 8.21 -0.77 -6.64
C THR A 97 7.79 -0.30 -8.03
N SER A 98 8.65 -0.55 -9.01
CA SER A 98 8.40 -0.24 -10.42
C SER A 98 7.02 -0.76 -10.88
N GLY A 99 6.17 0.16 -11.35
CA GLY A 99 4.85 -0.15 -11.89
C GLY A 99 3.73 -0.37 -10.86
N ALA A 100 4.01 -0.41 -9.55
CA ALA A 100 2.98 -0.68 -8.55
C ALA A 100 1.90 0.40 -8.47
N LEU A 101 2.29 1.68 -8.50
CA LEU A 101 1.32 2.79 -8.47
C LEU A 101 0.49 2.87 -9.75
N ALA A 102 1.10 2.60 -10.91
CA ALA A 102 0.38 2.52 -12.19
C ALA A 102 -0.62 1.36 -12.18
N TRP A 103 -0.21 0.19 -11.68
CA TRP A 103 -1.08 -0.96 -11.50
C TRP A 103 -2.24 -0.65 -10.56
N LEU A 104 -1.98 -0.03 -9.41
CA LEU A 104 -3.02 0.40 -8.47
C LEU A 104 -4.04 1.31 -9.15
N ALA A 105 -3.58 2.36 -9.84
CA ALA A 105 -4.44 3.30 -10.56
C ALA A 105 -5.31 2.59 -11.62
N GLU A 106 -4.71 1.72 -12.42
CA GLU A 106 -5.43 0.94 -13.44
C GLU A 106 -6.48 0.00 -12.82
N ARG A 107 -6.18 -0.60 -11.66
CA ARG A 107 -7.11 -1.54 -11.00
C ARG A 107 -8.30 -0.85 -10.35
N ILE A 108 -8.14 0.39 -9.90
CA ILE A 108 -9.24 1.17 -9.31
C ILE A 108 -9.88 2.14 -10.31
N ASN A 109 -9.49 2.07 -11.58
CA ASN A 109 -9.91 2.99 -12.65
C ASN A 109 -9.72 4.48 -12.28
N ALA A 110 -8.62 4.78 -11.56
CA ALA A 110 -8.23 6.14 -11.23
C ALA A 110 -7.27 6.71 -12.28
N GLU A 111 -7.19 8.03 -12.34
CA GLU A 111 -6.16 8.72 -13.12
C GLU A 111 -4.77 8.27 -12.67
N LYS A 112 -3.87 8.07 -13.64
CA LYS A 112 -2.49 7.64 -13.37
C LYS A 112 -1.80 8.68 -12.50
N PRO A 113 -0.95 8.25 -11.54
CA PRO A 113 -0.28 9.17 -10.63
C PRO A 113 0.53 10.20 -11.43
N ALA A 114 0.38 11.48 -11.07
CA ALA A 114 1.24 12.53 -11.59
C ALA A 114 2.67 12.20 -11.18
N ILE A 115 3.52 11.99 -12.18
CA ILE A 115 4.88 11.45 -12.07
C ILE A 115 5.65 12.15 -10.92
N LEU A 116 6.05 11.41 -9.89
CA LEU A 116 7.09 11.84 -8.97
C LEU A 116 8.43 11.53 -9.64
N HIS A 117 9.13 12.60 -10.00
CA HIS A 117 10.33 12.62 -10.82
C HIS A 117 11.61 12.29 -10.04
#